data_AF-A0A9P1R6W6-F1
#
_entry.id   AF-A0A9P1R6W6-F1
#
_cell.length_a   1.000
_cell.length_b   1.000
_cell.length_c   1.000
_cell.angle_alpha   90.00
_cell.angle_beta   90.00
_cell.angle_gamma   90.00
#
_symmetry.space_group_name_H-M   'P 1'
#
loop_
_entity.id
_entity.type
_entity.pdbx_description
1 polymer ?
#
loop_
_entity_poly.entity_id
_entity_poly.type
_entity_poly.pdbx_seq_one_letter_code
_entity_poly.pdbx_strand_id
1 'polypeptide(L)'
;METDIPEILSDLRIGADAWSGVQEPVAHALTHDDIQNAVAEYLAAGGVITNIPAGVSSNQPVTFNSRITGSSTGMEREQQKRVQAKRTAKDIEYCQMLEDLVILDCGRWEIGPAMGISDHTVQRLLRTYFSTRTEFDKWRASGHGKSTLINGEKPCSKCKTLKPLSEYYSNPSKKDGHCSECKACENARRRAANAKQAA
;
A
#
# COMPACT_ATOMS: atom_id res chain seq x y z
N MET A 1 9.67 -25.35 14.31
CA MET A 1 8.61 -24.41 14.71
C MET A 1 7.32 -25.14 14.49
N GLU A 2 6.91 -25.90 15.50
CA GLU A 2 5.57 -26.47 15.55
C GLU A 2 4.64 -25.28 15.77
N THR A 3 3.77 -25.03 14.81
CA THR A 3 2.76 -23.98 14.89
C THR A 3 1.60 -24.55 15.70
N ASP A 4 1.51 -24.15 16.96
CA ASP A 4 0.34 -24.38 17.82
C ASP A 4 -0.84 -23.55 17.30
N ILE A 5 -1.43 -24.00 16.19
CA ILE A 5 -2.74 -23.52 15.76
C ILE A 5 -3.75 -24.36 16.53
N PRO A 6 -4.55 -23.76 17.43
CA PRO A 6 -5.54 -24.52 18.19
C PRO A 6 -6.52 -25.17 17.19
N GLU A 7 -6.76 -26.47 17.37
CA GLU A 7 -7.77 -27.19 16.60
C GLU A 7 -9.10 -26.46 16.76
N ILE A 8 -9.71 -26.09 15.64
CA ILE A 8 -11.03 -25.47 15.62
C ILE A 8 -11.98 -26.47 16.29
N LEU A 9 -12.48 -26.13 17.48
CA LEU A 9 -13.44 -26.92 18.24
C LEU A 9 -14.53 -27.40 17.27
N SER A 10 -14.70 -28.72 17.17
CA SER A 10 -15.68 -29.40 16.29
C SER A 10 -17.08 -28.81 16.39
N ASP A 11 -17.37 -28.18 17.52
CA ASP A 11 -18.66 -27.68 17.94
C ASP A 11 -19.00 -26.32 17.29
N LEU A 12 -18.01 -25.64 16.68
CA LEU A 12 -18.21 -24.46 15.84
C LEU A 12 -18.31 -24.78 14.34
N ARG A 13 -18.27 -26.06 13.96
CA ARG A 13 -18.39 -26.46 12.56
C ARG A 13 -19.86 -26.41 12.12
N ILE A 14 -20.30 -25.23 11.72
CA ILE A 14 -21.57 -25.03 11.03
C ILE A 14 -21.52 -25.82 9.72
N GLY A 15 -22.37 -26.84 9.57
CA GLY A 15 -22.47 -27.61 8.34
C GLY A 15 -22.82 -26.70 7.16
N ALA A 16 -22.30 -27.01 5.96
CA ALA A 16 -22.55 -26.21 4.75
C ALA A 16 -24.07 -26.00 4.51
N ASP A 17 -24.89 -26.95 4.93
CA ASP A 17 -26.34 -26.97 4.77
C ASP A 17 -27.10 -26.37 5.97
N ALA A 18 -26.42 -25.84 6.99
CA ALA A 18 -27.10 -25.23 8.15
C ALA A 18 -27.90 -23.96 7.77
N TRP A 19 -27.57 -23.35 6.63
CA TRP A 19 -28.33 -22.25 6.02
C TRP A 19 -29.55 -22.72 5.22
N SER A 20 -29.68 -24.02 4.97
CA SER A 20 -30.77 -24.63 4.20
C SER A 20 -31.98 -25.04 5.05
N GLY A 21 -31.98 -24.70 6.34
CA GLY A 21 -33.13 -24.95 7.22
C GLY A 21 -34.43 -24.37 6.67
N VAL A 22 -35.56 -24.89 7.17
CA VAL A 22 -36.92 -24.42 6.81
C VAL A 22 -36.99 -22.92 7.07
N GLN A 23 -36.94 -22.13 6.00
CA GLN A 23 -37.19 -20.70 6.10
C GLN A 23 -38.66 -20.53 6.48
N GLU A 24 -38.93 -20.11 7.71
CA GLU A 24 -40.26 -19.63 8.06
C GLU A 24 -40.58 -18.47 7.10
N PRO A 25 -41.67 -18.54 6.32
CA PRO A 25 -42.01 -17.50 5.38
C PRO A 25 -42.27 -16.21 6.18
N VAL A 26 -41.33 -15.27 6.09
CA VAL A 26 -41.50 -13.94 6.64
C VAL A 26 -42.65 -13.29 5.88
N ALA A 27 -43.71 -12.89 6.57
CA ALA A 27 -44.82 -12.19 5.95
C ALA A 27 -44.29 -10.99 5.16
N HIS A 28 -44.44 -11.02 3.83
CA HIS A 28 -44.00 -9.93 2.98
C HIS A 28 -44.84 -8.69 3.33
N ALA A 29 -44.18 -7.59 3.71
CA ALA A 29 -44.87 -6.35 4.09
C ALA A 29 -45.64 -5.72 2.91
N LEU A 30 -45.27 -6.04 1.67
CA LEU A 30 -46.03 -5.79 0.46
C LEU A 30 -46.05 -7.08 -0.37
N THR A 31 -47.23 -7.48 -0.83
CA THR A 31 -47.40 -8.56 -1.79
C THR A 31 -47.16 -8.07 -3.21
N HIS A 32 -47.03 -9.00 -4.16
CA HIS A 32 -46.87 -8.64 -5.57
C HIS A 32 -48.08 -7.87 -6.12
N ASP A 33 -49.28 -8.23 -5.66
CA ASP A 33 -50.53 -7.57 -6.05
C ASP A 33 -50.58 -6.13 -5.53
N ASP A 34 -50.06 -5.86 -4.32
CA ASP A 34 -49.96 -4.50 -3.78
C ASP A 34 -49.07 -3.60 -4.66
N ILE A 35 -47.98 -4.15 -5.19
CA ILE A 35 -47.07 -3.45 -6.11
C ILE A 35 -47.79 -3.17 -7.43
N GLN A 36 -48.51 -4.15 -7.98
CA GLN A 36 -49.26 -3.96 -9.23
C GLN A 36 -50.35 -2.90 -9.09
N ASN A 37 -51.08 -2.88 -7.98
CA ASN A 37 -52.10 -1.87 -7.69
C ASN A 37 -51.50 -0.47 -7.57
N ALA A 38 -50.39 -0.31 -6.84
CA ALA A 38 -49.70 0.97 -6.72
C ALA A 38 -49.18 1.51 -8.07
N VAL A 39 -48.69 0.62 -8.94
CA VAL A 39 -48.27 0.97 -10.30
C VAL A 39 -49.47 1.39 -11.17
N ALA A 40 -50.59 0.68 -11.07
CA ALA A 40 -51.82 1.01 -11.80
C ALA A 40 -52.38 2.38 -11.38
N GLU A 41 -52.42 2.65 -10.07
CA GLU A 41 -52.83 3.96 -9.53
C GLU A 41 -51.90 5.08 -10.00
N TYR A 42 -50.59 4.86 -10.00
CA TYR A 42 -49.62 5.84 -10.50
C TYR A 42 -49.80 6.15 -11.99
N LEU A 43 -50.01 5.12 -12.81
CA LEU A 43 -50.27 5.30 -14.24
C LEU A 43 -51.61 6.00 -14.49
N ALA A 44 -52.65 5.69 -13.70
CA ALA A 44 -53.95 6.36 -13.77
C ALA A 44 -53.86 7.84 -13.34
N ALA A 45 -52.98 8.17 -12.40
CA ALA A 45 -52.68 9.55 -11.98
C ALA A 45 -51.84 10.34 -13.01
N GLY A 46 -51.58 9.78 -14.18
CA GLY A 46 -50.89 10.44 -15.29
C GLY A 46 -49.41 10.10 -15.41
N GLY A 47 -48.88 9.18 -14.60
CA GLY A 47 -47.53 8.63 -14.76
C GLY A 47 -46.38 9.65 -14.62
N VAL A 48 -46.68 10.84 -14.08
CA VAL A 48 -45.68 11.88 -13.80
C VAL A 48 -45.40 11.88 -12.30
N ILE A 49 -44.13 11.74 -11.93
CA ILE A 49 -43.70 11.88 -10.54
C ILE A 49 -43.86 13.34 -10.15
N THR A 50 -44.96 13.66 -9.46
CA THR A 50 -45.30 15.04 -9.06
C THR A 50 -44.48 15.51 -7.86
N ASN A 51 -44.06 14.58 -6.99
CA ASN A 51 -43.27 14.91 -5.80
C ASN A 51 -42.35 13.73 -5.46
N ILE A 52 -41.03 13.94 -5.57
CA ILE A 52 -40.05 13.05 -4.96
C ILE A 52 -39.85 13.60 -3.55
N PRO A 53 -40.24 12.90 -2.46
CA PRO A 53 -39.91 13.36 -1.12
C PRO A 53 -38.39 13.41 -1.00
N ALA A 54 -37.83 14.61 -1.13
CA ALA A 54 -36.41 14.83 -0.93
C ALA A 54 -36.14 14.61 0.56
N GLY A 55 -35.61 13.43 0.87
CA GLY A 55 -35.12 13.07 2.19
C GLY A 55 -36.22 13.01 3.25
N VAL A 56 -36.64 11.79 3.59
CA VAL A 56 -36.85 11.51 5.01
C VAL A 56 -35.45 11.59 5.66
N SER A 57 -34.99 12.81 5.93
CA SER A 57 -33.79 13.03 6.72
C SER A 57 -34.15 12.64 8.13
N SER A 58 -33.85 11.40 8.51
CA SER A 58 -33.80 11.09 9.92
C SER A 58 -32.67 11.93 10.54
N ASN A 59 -32.88 12.52 11.71
CA ASN A 59 -31.78 13.11 12.48
C ASN A 59 -30.78 12.05 12.99
N GLN A 60 -31.01 10.78 12.70
CA GLN A 60 -30.07 9.71 13.00
C GLN A 60 -28.97 9.71 11.93
N PRO A 61 -27.69 9.74 12.33
CA PRO A 61 -26.59 9.63 11.38
C PRO A 61 -26.66 8.28 10.67
N VAL A 62 -26.43 8.29 9.34
CA VAL A 62 -26.32 7.05 8.58
C VAL A 62 -25.08 6.30 9.05
N THR A 63 -25.27 5.20 9.75
CA THR A 63 -24.18 4.32 10.19
C THR A 63 -24.10 3.09 9.30
N PHE A 64 -22.97 2.89 8.63
CA PHE A 64 -22.62 1.62 7.99
C PHE A 64 -21.65 0.88 8.93
N ASN A 65 -21.98 -0.33 9.37
CA ASN A 65 -21.23 -1.08 10.39
C ASN A 65 -20.90 -0.23 11.64
N SER A 66 -21.90 0.47 12.18
CA SER A 66 -21.75 1.35 13.36
C SER A 66 -20.74 2.49 13.20
N ARG A 67 -20.25 2.75 11.97
CA ARG A 67 -19.38 3.89 11.66
C ARG A 67 -20.22 4.94 10.94
N ILE A 68 -20.29 6.13 11.51
CA ILE A 68 -20.97 7.27 10.87
C ILE A 68 -20.24 7.59 9.57
N THR A 69 -20.89 7.34 8.43
CA THR A 69 -20.35 7.74 7.13
C THR A 69 -20.76 9.18 6.86
N GLY A 70 -19.82 10.13 6.97
CA GLY A 70 -19.98 11.47 6.42
C GLY A 70 -20.10 12.64 7.40
N SER A 71 -20.20 12.43 8.71
CA SER A 71 -20.10 13.53 9.70
C SER A 71 -18.78 13.45 10.48
N SER A 72 -17.68 13.83 9.86
CA SER A 72 -16.56 14.33 10.66
C SER A 72 -17.03 15.63 11.31
N THR A 73 -17.01 15.67 12.65
CA THR A 73 -17.27 16.87 13.44
C THR A 73 -16.34 18.01 12.97
N GLY A 74 -16.70 19.26 13.24
CA GLY A 74 -15.85 20.41 12.91
C GLY A 74 -14.41 20.26 13.43
N MET A 75 -14.25 19.66 14.62
CA MET A 75 -12.94 19.36 15.20
C MET A 75 -12.18 18.27 14.44
N GLU A 76 -12.83 17.19 14.01
CA GLU A 76 -12.20 16.13 13.20
C GLU A 76 -11.78 16.63 11.81
N ARG A 77 -12.59 17.48 11.17
CA ARG A 77 -12.24 18.11 9.88
C ARG A 77 -11.04 19.05 10.03
N GLU A 78 -11.01 19.84 11.09
CA GLU A 78 -9.90 20.75 11.38
C GLU A 78 -8.62 19.99 11.71
N GLN A 79 -8.71 18.90 12.48
CA GLN A 79 -7.59 18.00 12.72
C GLN A 79 -7.07 17.36 11.42
N GLN A 80 -7.96 16.89 10.54
CA GLN A 80 -7.59 16.36 9.23
C GLN A 80 -6.90 17.42 8.36
N LYS A 81 -7.42 18.65 8.32
CA LYS A 81 -6.77 19.78 7.63
C LYS A 81 -5.39 20.09 8.19
N ARG A 82 -5.22 20.11 9.51
CA ARG A 82 -3.92 20.32 10.17
C ARG A 82 -2.93 19.21 9.84
N VAL A 83 -3.36 17.95 9.86
CA VAL A 83 -2.52 16.80 9.48
C VAL A 83 -2.13 16.90 8.00
N GLN A 84 -3.06 17.27 7.13
CA GLN A 84 -2.80 17.46 5.71
C GLN A 84 -1.82 18.62 5.46
N ALA A 85 -2.02 19.76 6.13
CA ALA A 85 -1.13 20.93 6.04
C ALA A 85 0.30 20.61 6.53
N LYS A 86 0.42 19.83 7.61
CA LYS A 86 1.73 19.35 8.09
C LYS A 86 2.41 18.42 7.08
N ARG A 87 1.64 17.54 6.42
CA ARG A 87 2.15 16.68 5.35
C ARG A 87 2.62 17.49 4.15
N THR A 88 1.85 18.50 3.71
CA THR A 88 2.24 19.36 2.58
C THR A 88 3.48 20.19 2.89
N ALA A 89 3.67 20.65 4.13
CA ALA A 89 4.89 21.37 4.52
C ALA A 89 6.15 20.48 4.41
N LYS A 90 6.08 19.24 4.93
CA LYS A 90 7.16 18.27 4.76
C LYS A 90 7.41 17.88 3.30
N ASP A 91 6.34 17.76 2.52
CA ASP A 91 6.46 17.46 1.09
C ASP A 91 7.21 18.56 0.34
N ILE A 92 7.03 19.83 0.72
CA ILE A 92 7.80 20.96 0.16
C ILE A 92 9.29 20.81 0.47
N GLU A 93 9.65 20.51 1.72
CA GLU A 93 11.05 20.28 2.11
C GLU A 93 11.67 19.14 1.30
N TYR A 94 10.96 18.03 1.15
CA TYR A 94 11.42 16.89 0.35
C TYR A 94 11.53 17.22 -1.15
N CYS A 95 10.63 18.04 -1.69
CA CYS A 95 10.72 18.49 -3.08
C CYS A 95 11.99 19.32 -3.33
N GLN A 96 12.37 20.21 -2.39
CA GLN A 96 13.62 20.98 -2.49
C GLN A 96 14.85 20.06 -2.48
N MET A 97 14.89 19.10 -1.54
CA MET A 97 15.99 18.12 -1.49
C MET A 97 16.09 17.27 -2.76
N LEU A 98 14.95 16.92 -3.37
CA LEU A 98 14.91 16.19 -4.64
C LEU A 98 15.50 17.00 -5.79
N GLU A 99 15.27 18.31 -5.86
CA GLU A 99 15.86 19.18 -6.88
C GLU A 99 17.39 19.24 -6.75
N ASP A 100 17.92 19.33 -5.52
CA ASP A 100 19.37 19.32 -5.27
C ASP A 100 20.01 17.98 -5.68
N LEU A 101 19.33 16.87 -5.40
CA LEU A 101 19.82 15.52 -5.73
C LEU A 101 19.79 15.21 -7.23
N VAL A 102 18.90 15.83 -8.02
CA VAL A 102 18.86 15.63 -9.47
C VAL A 102 20.17 16.09 -10.13
N ILE A 103 20.75 17.18 -9.62
CA ILE A 103 21.99 17.78 -10.11
C ILE A 103 23.17 16.80 -9.94
N LEU A 104 23.15 15.98 -8.90
CA LEU A 104 24.21 15.03 -8.57
C LEU A 104 24.11 13.70 -9.35
N ASP A 105 23.14 13.58 -10.27
CA ASP A 105 22.88 12.41 -11.11
C ASP A 105 22.79 11.07 -10.35
N CYS A 106 22.23 11.08 -9.14
CA CYS A 106 22.08 9.86 -8.35
C CYS A 106 20.99 8.92 -8.88
N GLY A 107 21.10 7.63 -8.54
CA GLY A 107 20.10 6.61 -8.82
C GLY A 107 18.87 6.74 -7.92
N ARG A 108 17.68 6.36 -8.42
CA ARG A 108 16.40 6.45 -7.68
C ARG A 108 16.44 5.82 -6.28
N TRP A 109 17.07 4.66 -6.16
CA TRP A 109 17.12 3.88 -4.92
C TRP A 109 18.11 4.45 -3.89
N GLU A 110 18.96 5.40 -4.28
CA GLU A 110 19.89 6.12 -3.39
C GLU A 110 19.19 7.30 -2.68
N ILE A 111 18.16 7.83 -3.32
CA ILE A 111 17.38 8.98 -2.83
C ILE A 111 16.72 8.67 -1.48
N GLY A 112 16.14 7.48 -1.35
CA GLY A 112 15.48 7.05 -0.11
C GLY A 112 16.44 7.05 1.08
N PRO A 113 17.56 6.31 1.02
CA PRO A 113 18.62 6.35 2.03
C PRO A 113 19.22 7.75 2.26
N ALA A 114 19.47 8.53 1.21
CA ALA A 114 20.08 9.86 1.31
C ALA A 114 19.17 10.85 2.06
N MET A 115 17.85 10.78 1.85
CA MET A 115 16.89 11.65 2.52
C MET A 115 16.29 11.04 3.81
N GLY A 116 16.57 9.76 4.09
CA GLY A 116 15.97 9.03 5.22
C GLY A 116 14.47 8.73 5.04
N ILE A 117 14.00 8.55 3.80
CA ILE A 117 12.59 8.37 3.45
C ILE A 117 12.38 7.05 2.69
N SER A 118 11.19 6.45 2.83
CA SER A 118 10.82 5.28 2.02
C SER A 118 10.73 5.60 0.52
N ASP A 119 11.09 4.64 -0.33
CA ASP A 119 10.93 4.76 -1.80
C ASP A 119 9.48 5.05 -2.19
N HIS A 120 8.51 4.50 -1.46
CA HIS A 120 7.09 4.77 -1.70
C HIS A 120 6.76 6.27 -1.55
N THR A 121 7.37 6.95 -0.56
CA THR A 121 7.20 8.40 -0.39
C THR A 121 7.86 9.17 -1.53
N VAL A 122 9.08 8.79 -1.93
CA VAL A 122 9.77 9.40 -3.08
C VAL A 122 8.93 9.28 -4.34
N GLN A 123 8.43 8.07 -4.63
CA GLN A 123 7.55 7.83 -5.77
C GLN A 123 6.26 8.66 -5.73
N ARG A 124 5.65 8.81 -4.55
CA ARG A 124 4.47 9.67 -4.38
C ARG A 124 4.82 11.13 -4.70
N LEU A 125 5.90 11.66 -4.14
CA LEU A 125 6.34 13.03 -4.39
C LEU A 125 6.61 13.27 -5.88
N LEU A 126 7.31 12.35 -6.54
CA LEU A 126 7.59 12.43 -7.98
C LEU A 126 6.32 12.41 -8.83
N ARG A 127 5.33 11.58 -8.49
CA ARG A 127 4.04 11.53 -9.21
C ARG A 127 3.16 12.75 -8.94
N THR A 128 3.20 13.31 -7.73
CA THR A 128 2.33 14.41 -7.33
C THR A 128 2.86 15.77 -7.76
N TYR A 129 4.16 16.03 -7.57
CA TYR A 129 4.76 17.35 -7.76
C TYR A 129 5.62 17.46 -9.02
N PHE A 130 6.16 16.35 -9.53
CA PHE A 130 7.12 16.33 -10.65
C PHE A 130 6.62 15.52 -11.86
N SER A 131 5.30 15.43 -12.05
CA SER A 131 4.67 14.64 -13.12
C SER A 131 5.01 15.13 -14.54
N THR A 132 5.30 16.42 -14.70
CA THR A 132 5.56 17.07 -15.99
C THR A 132 7.06 17.27 -16.28
N ARG A 133 7.94 17.10 -15.28
CA ARG A 133 9.37 17.34 -15.45
C ARG A 133 10.09 16.09 -15.93
N THR A 134 10.79 16.22 -17.07
CA THR A 134 11.49 15.12 -17.75
C THR A 134 12.76 14.69 -17.04
N GLU A 135 13.42 15.59 -16.32
CA GLU A 135 14.62 15.33 -15.50
C GLU A 135 14.40 14.20 -14.48
N PHE A 136 13.15 14.07 -14.02
CA PHE A 136 12.73 13.09 -13.02
C PHE A 136 12.16 11.80 -13.65
N ASP A 137 12.06 11.70 -14.98
CA ASP A 137 11.56 10.49 -15.67
C ASP A 137 12.41 9.26 -15.33
N LYS A 138 13.73 9.44 -15.21
CA LYS A 138 14.67 8.39 -14.78
C LYS A 138 14.31 7.77 -13.43
N TRP A 139 13.70 8.54 -12.53
CA TRP A 139 13.31 8.09 -11.19
C TRP A 139 11.83 7.66 -11.10
N ARG A 140 10.98 8.11 -12.03
CA ARG A 140 9.57 7.68 -12.11
C ARG A 140 9.40 6.28 -12.70
N ALA A 141 10.28 5.87 -13.61
CA ALA A 141 10.22 4.55 -14.22
C ALA A 141 10.15 3.44 -13.14
N SER A 142 9.19 2.54 -13.27
CA SER A 142 8.89 1.44 -12.34
C SER A 142 9.91 0.30 -12.36
N GLY A 143 11.04 0.49 -13.04
CA GLY A 143 12.15 -0.44 -12.97
C GLY A 143 12.86 -0.33 -11.62
N HIS A 144 13.10 -1.47 -10.98
CA HIS A 144 14.23 -1.61 -10.06
C HIS A 144 15.50 -1.35 -10.91
N GLY A 145 15.88 -0.10 -11.16
CA GLY A 145 17.12 0.25 -11.87
C GLY A 145 18.33 -0.16 -11.03
N LYS A 146 19.42 -0.54 -11.70
CA LYS A 146 20.68 -1.06 -11.12
C LYS A 146 21.07 -0.32 -9.84
N SER A 147 21.52 -1.06 -8.83
CA SER A 147 22.20 -0.51 -7.66
C SER A 147 23.51 0.13 -8.14
N THR A 148 23.43 1.32 -8.72
CA THR A 148 24.56 2.18 -9.11
C THR A 148 25.38 2.53 -7.89
N LEU A 149 26.26 1.62 -7.48
CA LEU A 149 27.64 1.94 -7.11
C LEU A 149 27.90 3.43 -6.93
N ILE A 150 27.86 3.91 -5.69
CA ILE A 150 28.36 5.24 -5.35
C ILE A 150 29.85 5.21 -5.71
N ASN A 151 30.25 5.87 -6.81
CA ASN A 151 31.63 5.94 -7.29
C ASN A 151 32.36 4.58 -7.49
N GLY A 152 31.65 3.51 -7.85
CA GLY A 152 32.28 2.18 -8.03
C GLY A 152 32.52 1.42 -6.71
N GLU A 153 31.91 1.87 -5.61
CA GLU A 153 31.92 1.19 -4.32
C GLU A 153 30.57 0.56 -4.00
N LYS A 154 30.61 -0.61 -3.36
CA LYS A 154 29.46 -1.40 -2.95
C LYS A 154 29.53 -1.71 -1.46
N PRO A 155 28.42 -1.59 -0.70
CA PRO A 155 28.37 -2.06 0.68
C PRO A 155 28.31 -3.59 0.73
N CYS A 156 29.14 -4.19 1.59
CA CYS A 156 29.12 -5.64 1.79
C CYS A 156 27.90 -6.04 2.61
N SER A 157 27.13 -7.05 2.18
CA SER A 157 25.95 -7.51 2.92
C SER A 157 26.25 -8.07 4.32
N LYS A 158 27.51 -8.48 4.57
CA LYS A 158 27.93 -9.10 5.84
C LYS A 158 28.60 -8.11 6.79
N CYS A 159 29.60 -7.36 6.32
CA CYS A 159 30.32 -6.40 7.16
C CYS A 159 29.81 -4.95 7.04
N LYS A 160 28.87 -4.68 6.13
CA LYS A 160 28.21 -3.38 5.91
C LYS A 160 29.14 -2.19 5.61
N THR A 161 30.42 -2.44 5.35
CA THR A 161 31.39 -1.43 4.94
C THR A 161 31.32 -1.20 3.43
N LEU A 162 31.42 0.07 3.00
CA LEU A 162 31.65 0.44 1.61
C LEU A 162 33.05 -0.01 1.18
N LYS A 163 33.12 -0.73 0.06
CA LYS A 163 34.35 -1.28 -0.50
C LYS A 163 34.32 -1.17 -2.03
N PRO A 164 35.46 -0.99 -2.69
CA PRO A 164 35.51 -0.93 -4.14
C PRO A 164 35.09 -2.27 -4.76
N LEU A 165 34.52 -2.23 -5.97
CA LEU A 165 34.12 -3.44 -6.73
C LEU A 165 35.23 -4.46 -6.93
N SER A 166 36.49 -4.02 -6.95
CA SER A 166 37.67 -4.88 -7.05
C SER A 166 37.79 -5.85 -5.85
N GLU A 167 37.21 -5.52 -4.71
CA GLU A 167 37.13 -6.37 -3.53
C GLU A 167 35.99 -7.41 -3.56
N TYR A 168 35.21 -7.48 -4.64
CA TYR A 168 34.13 -8.45 -4.81
C TYR A 168 34.47 -9.44 -5.94
N TYR A 169 33.92 -10.65 -5.85
CA TYR A 169 33.97 -11.60 -6.95
C TYR A 169 32.94 -11.20 -8.02
N SER A 170 33.28 -11.42 -9.30
CA SER A 170 32.33 -11.27 -10.40
C SER A 170 31.29 -12.40 -10.34
N ASN A 171 30.02 -12.03 -10.48
CA ASN A 171 28.91 -12.97 -10.54
C ASN A 171 27.86 -12.44 -11.54
N PRO A 172 27.88 -12.91 -12.79
CA PRO A 172 26.97 -12.44 -13.84
C PRO A 172 25.51 -12.83 -13.60
N SER A 173 25.23 -13.79 -12.70
CA SER A 173 23.85 -14.14 -12.32
C SER A 173 23.18 -13.06 -11.47
N LYS A 174 23.97 -12.19 -10.82
CA LYS A 174 23.43 -11.06 -10.06
C LYS A 174 23.22 -9.85 -10.96
N LYS A 175 22.18 -9.07 -10.64
CA LYS A 175 21.79 -7.87 -11.36
C LYS A 175 22.91 -6.83 -11.51
N ASP A 176 23.80 -6.76 -10.52
CA ASP A 176 24.94 -5.83 -10.50
C ASP A 176 26.25 -6.47 -11.03
N GLY A 177 26.23 -7.73 -11.49
CA GLY A 177 27.41 -8.44 -12.01
C GLY A 177 28.47 -8.82 -10.96
N HIS A 178 28.26 -8.48 -9.67
CA HIS A 178 29.18 -8.77 -8.56
C HIS A 178 28.46 -9.41 -7.37
N CYS A 179 29.19 -10.22 -6.59
CA CYS A 179 28.69 -10.83 -5.36
C CYS A 179 28.20 -9.78 -4.33
N SER A 180 27.32 -10.19 -3.41
CA SER A 180 26.82 -9.35 -2.31
C SER A 180 27.81 -9.23 -1.15
N GLU A 181 28.69 -10.21 -0.98
CA GLU A 181 29.72 -10.25 0.06
C GLU A 181 31.10 -9.92 -0.52
N CYS A 182 31.93 -9.21 0.25
CA CYS A 182 33.31 -8.95 -0.12
C CYS A 182 34.16 -10.23 -0.07
N LYS A 183 35.28 -10.25 -0.79
CA LYS A 183 36.22 -11.39 -0.85
C LYS A 183 36.65 -11.87 0.54
N ALA A 184 36.85 -10.97 1.50
CA ALA A 184 37.20 -11.32 2.87
C ALA A 184 36.07 -12.11 3.58
N CYS A 185 34.83 -11.64 3.46
CA CYS A 185 33.66 -12.28 4.05
C CYS A 185 33.37 -13.65 3.42
N GLU A 186 33.51 -13.73 2.09
CA GLU A 186 33.35 -14.95 1.31
C GLU A 186 34.43 -15.99 1.69
N ASN A 187 35.69 -15.58 1.82
CA ASN A 187 36.79 -16.45 2.24
C ASN A 187 36.59 -16.96 3.67
N ALA A 188 36.17 -16.10 4.59
CA ALA A 188 35.85 -16.51 5.97
C ALA A 188 34.70 -17.54 5.99
N ARG A 189 33.67 -17.33 5.15
CA ARG A 189 32.54 -18.26 5.01
C ARG A 189 32.98 -19.61 4.45
N ARG A 190 33.82 -19.61 3.40
CA ARG A 190 34.38 -20.84 2.80
C ARG A 190 35.25 -21.62 3.79
N ARG A 191 36.12 -20.94 4.54
CA ARG A 191 36.95 -21.58 5.58
C ARG A 191 36.09 -22.24 6.67
N ALA A 192 35.06 -21.53 7.14
CA ALA A 192 34.14 -22.07 8.14
C ALA A 192 33.34 -23.29 7.63
N ALA A 193 32.94 -23.28 6.34
CA ALA A 193 32.26 -24.42 5.73
C ALA A 193 33.18 -25.64 5.62
N ASN A 194 34.43 -25.45 5.17
CA ASN A 194 35.41 -26.53 5.06
C ASN A 194 35.76 -27.13 6.42
N ALA A 195 35.89 -26.29 7.47
CA ALA A 195 36.13 -26.76 8.83
C ALA A 195 34.98 -27.63 9.38
N LYS A 196 33.73 -27.31 9.01
CA LYS A 196 32.54 -28.12 9.37
C LYS A 196 32.42 -29.43 8.59
N GLN A 197 33.04 -29.52 7.42
CA GLN A 197 33.03 -30.75 6.62
C GLN A 197 34.15 -31.72 7.02
N ALA A 198 35.17 -31.24 7.72
CA ALA A 198 36.31 -32.01 8.21
C ALA A 198 36.16 -32.50 9.67
N ALA A 199 35.07 -32.10 10.34
CA ALA A 199 34.71 -32.53 11.70
C ALA A 199 33.51 -33.47 11.63
#